data_AF-A0A0X2NMG6-F1
#
_entry.id   AF-A0A0X2NMG6-F1
#
_cell.length_a   1.000
_cell.length_b   1.000
_cell.length_c   1.000
_cell.angle_alpha   90.00
_cell.angle_beta   90.00
_cell.angle_gamma   90.00
#
_symmetry.space_group_name_H-M   'P 1'
#
loop_
_entity.id
_entity.type
_entity.pdbx_description
1 polymer ?
#
loop_
_entity_poly.entity_id
_entity_poly.type
_entity_poly.pdbx_seq_one_letter_code
_entity_poly.pdbx_strand_id
1 'polypeptide(L)'
;MNFIYEYPFYAAASALGIRVIAADLIGLGTPGQHTYVNHTEEGHATLDAARAGLVFSGVPTDSPVAFYGYSQGGGAAAGAAELAASYAQELSVKGTFAGAPPSDLLEVVKAVDNHMIAGVAGYAVNGALTRYPELGPLMDRYLNDEGKWPYPR
;
A
#
# COMPACT_ATOMS: atom_id res chain seq x y z
N MET A 1 19.69 2.00 8.60
CA MET A 1 19.35 3.19 7.80
C MET A 1 18.43 2.72 6.69
N ASN A 2 17.12 2.85 6.86
CA ASN A 2 16.17 2.50 5.81
C ASN A 2 16.28 3.57 4.72
N PHE A 3 16.98 3.24 3.62
CA PHE A 3 16.88 4.04 2.41
C PHE A 3 15.45 3.89 1.89
N ILE A 4 14.66 4.96 1.99
CA ILE A 4 13.37 5.03 1.30
C ILE A 4 13.71 5.20 -0.19
N TYR A 5 13.63 4.11 -0.96
CA TYR A 5 13.96 4.11 -2.39
C TYR A 5 13.15 5.12 -3.20
N GLU A 6 12.01 5.56 -2.68
CA GLU A 6 11.12 6.55 -3.30
C GLU A 6 11.50 8.00 -2.98
N TYR A 7 12.31 8.24 -1.94
CA TYR A 7 12.66 9.60 -1.49
C TYR A 7 13.32 10.47 -2.57
N PRO A 8 14.27 9.95 -3.40
CA PRO A 8 14.83 10.73 -4.50
C PRO A 8 13.77 11.25 -5.48
N PHE A 9 12.68 10.50 -5.70
CA PHE A 9 11.59 10.90 -6.57
C PHE A 9 10.72 11.99 -5.93
N TYR A 10 10.45 11.89 -4.62
CA TYR A 10 9.76 12.93 -3.86
C TYR A 10 10.54 14.26 -3.87
N ALA A 11 11.86 14.17 -3.65
CA ALA A 11 12.74 15.33 -3.70
C ALA A 11 12.77 15.96 -5.11
N ALA A 12 12.88 15.13 -6.16
CA ALA A 12 12.87 15.61 -7.55
C ALA A 12 11.54 16.27 -7.92
N ALA A 13 10.39 15.67 -7.58
CA ALA A 13 9.08 16.26 -7.79
C ALA A 13 8.95 17.61 -7.08
N SER A 14 9.36 17.67 -5.81
CA SER A 14 9.35 18.91 -5.03
C SER A 14 10.23 19.99 -5.64
N ALA A 15 11.43 19.63 -6.13
CA ALA A 15 12.34 20.55 -6.82
C ALA A 15 11.76 21.09 -8.14
N LEU A 16 10.85 20.34 -8.78
CA LEU A 16 10.10 20.77 -9.97
C LEU A 16 8.84 21.58 -9.62
N GLY A 17 8.60 21.89 -8.34
CA GLY A 17 7.44 22.66 -7.88
C GLY A 17 6.17 21.83 -7.70
N ILE A 18 6.26 20.50 -7.70
CA ILE A 18 5.14 19.60 -7.46
C ILE A 18 4.98 19.43 -5.94
N ARG A 19 3.74 19.57 -5.44
CA ARG A 19 3.43 19.26 -4.04
C ARG A 19 3.42 17.74 -3.86
N VAL A 20 4.18 17.26 -2.88
CA VAL A 20 4.27 15.83 -2.58
C VAL A 20 3.52 15.55 -1.28
N ILE A 21 2.66 14.54 -1.31
CA ILE A 21 2.11 13.90 -0.12
C ILE A 21 2.53 12.43 -0.12
N ALA A 22 3.00 11.94 1.02
CA ALA A 22 3.31 10.54 1.23
C ALA A 22 2.30 10.01 2.27
N ALA A 23 1.53 9.01 1.88
CA ALA A 23 0.53 8.40 2.76
C ALA A 23 1.19 7.34 3.64
N ASP A 24 0.96 7.41 4.95
CA ASP A 24 1.09 6.23 5.78
C ASP A 24 -0.09 5.31 5.44
N LEU A 25 0.19 4.14 4.86
CA LEU A 25 -0.84 3.15 4.59
C LEU A 25 -1.51 2.71 5.91
N ILE A 26 -2.71 2.15 5.82
CA ILE A 26 -3.52 1.77 6.99
C ILE A 26 -2.66 0.95 7.97
N GLY A 27 -2.61 1.36 9.25
CA GLY A 27 -1.85 0.68 10.30
C GLY A 27 -0.34 1.03 10.36
N LEU A 28 0.18 1.93 9.51
CA LEU A 28 1.58 2.40 9.55
C LEU A 28 1.75 3.82 10.11
N GLY A 29 0.70 4.34 10.74
CA GLY A 29 0.61 5.71 11.27
C GLY A 29 -0.75 5.97 11.94
N THR A 30 -1.72 5.11 11.65
CA THR A 30 -3.03 5.04 12.31
C THR A 30 -3.13 3.79 13.20
N PRO A 31 -4.03 3.76 14.21
CA PRO A 31 -4.24 2.58 15.05
C PRO A 31 -4.67 1.36 14.23
N GLY A 32 -4.25 0.17 14.67
CA GLY A 32 -4.60 -1.10 14.07
C GLY A 32 -3.42 -1.80 13.42
N GLN A 33 -3.67 -2.99 12.87
CA GLN A 33 -2.66 -3.78 12.19
C GLN A 33 -2.55 -3.34 10.73
N HIS A 34 -1.32 -3.25 10.22
CA HIS A 34 -1.09 -2.93 8.81
C HIS A 34 -1.62 -4.04 7.91
N THR A 35 -2.50 -3.68 7.00
CA THR A 35 -3.13 -4.55 6.00
C THR A 35 -2.28 -4.62 4.73
N TYR A 36 -1.05 -5.09 4.91
CA TYR A 36 -0.05 -5.22 3.84
C TYR A 36 -0.64 -5.89 2.60
N VAL A 37 -0.43 -5.29 1.42
CA VAL A 37 -0.89 -5.70 0.08
C VAL A 37 -2.40 -5.86 -0.09
N ASN A 38 -3.20 -5.28 0.82
CA ASN A 38 -4.64 -5.17 0.60
C ASN A 38 -4.92 -4.08 -0.45
N HIS A 39 -5.11 -4.52 -1.68
CA HIS A 39 -5.36 -3.67 -2.84
C HIS A 39 -6.38 -2.55 -2.60
N THR A 40 -7.53 -2.88 -2.01
CA THR A 40 -8.62 -1.89 -1.82
C THR A 40 -8.21 -0.83 -0.80
N GLU A 41 -7.63 -1.27 0.31
CA GLU A 41 -7.25 -0.38 1.40
C GLU A 41 -6.07 0.51 1.04
N GLU A 42 -5.07 -0.03 0.33
CA GLU A 42 -3.93 0.74 -0.17
C GLU A 42 -4.36 1.79 -1.22
N GLY A 43 -5.27 1.42 -2.12
CA GLY A 43 -5.85 2.32 -3.11
C GLY A 43 -6.66 3.44 -2.46
N HIS A 44 -7.56 3.12 -1.52
CA HIS A 44 -8.34 4.13 -0.79
C HIS A 44 -7.44 5.07 0.02
N ALA A 45 -6.46 4.54 0.76
CA ALA A 45 -5.54 5.36 1.54
C ALA A 45 -4.76 6.35 0.65
N THR A 46 -4.34 5.91 -0.54
CA THR A 46 -3.63 6.77 -1.51
C THR A 46 -4.54 7.85 -2.09
N LEU A 47 -5.78 7.52 -2.44
CA LEU A 47 -6.78 8.47 -2.94
C LEU A 47 -7.18 9.50 -1.86
N ASP A 48 -7.38 9.04 -0.62
CA ASP A 48 -7.71 9.91 0.51
C ASP A 48 -6.54 10.80 0.92
N ALA A 49 -5.30 10.33 0.79
CA ALA A 49 -4.14 11.19 0.92
C ALA A 49 -4.13 12.29 -0.16
N ALA A 50 -4.41 11.97 -1.42
CA ALA A 50 -4.51 12.99 -2.47
C ALA A 50 -5.57 14.05 -2.14
N ARG A 51 -6.77 13.63 -1.70
CA ARG A 51 -7.82 14.54 -1.23
C ARG A 51 -7.33 15.44 -0.11
N ALA A 52 -6.76 14.85 0.93
CA ALA A 52 -6.25 15.58 2.09
C ALA A 52 -5.15 16.57 1.69
N GLY A 53 -4.25 16.19 0.79
CA GLY A 53 -3.18 17.04 0.28
C GLY A 53 -3.71 18.25 -0.50
N LEU A 54 -4.74 18.08 -1.32
CA LEU A 54 -5.39 19.16 -2.05
C LEU A 54 -6.06 20.15 -1.08
N VAL A 55 -6.82 19.65 -0.11
CA VAL A 55 -7.47 20.47 0.92
C VAL A 55 -6.44 21.22 1.76
N PHE A 56 -5.43 20.53 2.27
CA PHE A 56 -4.36 21.13 3.08
C PHE A 56 -3.59 22.22 2.32
N SER A 57 -3.39 22.03 1.02
CA SER A 57 -2.69 22.99 0.17
C SER A 57 -3.55 24.19 -0.26
N GLY A 58 -4.86 24.17 0.04
CA GLY A 58 -5.79 25.23 -0.35
C GLY A 58 -5.98 25.39 -1.86
N VAL A 59 -5.74 24.33 -2.64
CA VAL A 59 -5.91 24.32 -4.11
C VAL A 59 -7.27 23.73 -4.48
N PRO A 60 -7.79 23.97 -5.70
CA PRO A 60 -9.01 23.32 -6.17
C PRO A 60 -8.94 21.79 -6.05
N THR A 61 -10.06 21.15 -5.69
CA THR A 61 -10.14 19.69 -5.49
C THR A 61 -9.98 18.90 -6.79
N ASP A 62 -10.11 19.54 -7.94
CA ASP A 62 -9.88 18.99 -9.27
C ASP A 62 -8.49 19.36 -9.84
N SER A 63 -7.59 19.88 -8.99
CA SER A 63 -6.20 20.11 -9.40
C SER A 63 -5.55 18.78 -9.85
N PRO A 64 -4.63 18.81 -10.83
CA PRO A 64 -3.96 17.60 -11.32
C PRO A 64 -3.29 16.80 -10.21
N VAL A 65 -3.60 15.50 -10.15
CA VAL A 65 -2.95 14.54 -9.25
C VAL A 65 -2.27 13.45 -10.07
N ALA A 66 -1.14 12.95 -9.59
CA ALA A 66 -0.50 11.76 -10.12
C ALA A 66 -0.07 10.85 -8.96
N PHE A 67 -0.04 9.55 -9.22
CA PHE A 67 0.40 8.55 -8.24
C PHE A 67 1.76 7.98 -8.63
N TYR A 68 2.59 7.68 -7.64
CA TYR A 68 3.89 7.07 -7.82
C TYR A 68 4.14 6.09 -6.67
N GLY A 69 4.63 4.90 -6.99
CA GLY A 69 5.20 4.02 -5.97
C GLY A 69 5.92 2.81 -6.54
N TYR A 70 6.72 2.15 -5.69
CA TYR A 70 7.48 0.94 -6.01
C TYR A 70 7.21 -0.19 -5.00
N SER A 71 7.24 -1.45 -5.46
CA SER A 71 6.94 -2.62 -4.61
C SER A 71 5.53 -2.50 -4.02
N GLN A 72 5.36 -2.55 -2.69
CA GLN A 72 4.07 -2.26 -2.06
C GLN A 72 3.50 -0.89 -2.46
N GLY A 73 4.33 0.16 -2.50
CA GLY A 73 3.89 1.48 -2.98
C GLY A 73 3.41 1.44 -4.43
N GLY A 74 3.98 0.53 -5.24
CA GLY A 74 3.52 0.27 -6.61
C GLY A 74 2.12 -0.36 -6.62
N GLY A 75 1.86 -1.29 -5.70
CA GLY A 75 0.52 -1.85 -5.46
C GLY A 75 -0.50 -0.77 -5.05
N ALA A 76 -0.12 0.11 -4.13
CA ALA A 76 -0.94 1.24 -3.71
C ALA A 76 -1.24 2.21 -4.86
N ALA A 77 -0.22 2.58 -5.66
CA ALA A 77 -0.37 3.44 -6.83
C ALA A 77 -1.27 2.81 -7.90
N ALA A 78 -1.10 1.51 -8.17
CA ALA A 78 -1.97 0.77 -9.09
C ALA A 78 -3.41 0.71 -8.58
N GLY A 79 -3.62 0.37 -7.30
CA GLY A 79 -4.94 0.33 -6.68
C GLY A 79 -5.65 1.68 -6.68
N ALA A 80 -4.92 2.77 -6.44
CA ALA A 80 -5.46 4.12 -6.55
C ALA A 80 -5.95 4.42 -7.97
N ALA A 81 -5.17 4.05 -9.00
CA ALA A 81 -5.55 4.25 -10.39
C ALA A 81 -6.78 3.43 -10.79
N GLU A 82 -6.86 2.16 -10.35
CA GLU A 82 -7.99 1.28 -10.62
C GLU A 82 -9.29 1.76 -9.95
N LEU A 83 -9.18 2.27 -8.71
CA LEU A 83 -10.33 2.67 -7.90
C LEU A 83 -10.74 4.14 -8.08
N ALA A 84 -9.93 4.97 -8.74
CA ALA A 84 -10.22 6.40 -8.88
C ALA A 84 -11.62 6.67 -9.47
N ALA A 85 -12.01 5.94 -10.52
CA ALA A 85 -13.30 6.15 -11.19
C ALA A 85 -14.52 5.70 -10.38
N SER A 86 -14.35 4.89 -9.34
CA SER A 86 -15.46 4.40 -8.50
C SER A 86 -15.47 5.03 -7.10
N TYR A 87 -14.29 5.29 -6.52
CA TYR A 87 -14.13 5.81 -5.16
C TYR A 87 -13.86 7.31 -5.10
N ALA A 88 -13.22 7.90 -6.12
CA ALA A 88 -12.73 9.29 -6.11
C ALA A 88 -12.84 10.00 -7.46
N GLN A 89 -14.07 10.02 -8.00
CA GLN A 89 -14.39 10.57 -9.32
C GLN A 89 -14.07 12.07 -9.46
N GLU A 90 -14.03 12.79 -8.35
CA GLU A 90 -13.70 14.21 -8.31
C GLU A 90 -12.21 14.50 -8.46
N LEU A 91 -11.33 13.50 -8.29
CA LEU A 91 -9.88 13.68 -8.45
C LEU A 91 -9.49 13.70 -9.93
N SER A 92 -8.73 14.72 -10.32
CA SER A 92 -8.20 14.89 -11.68
C SER A 92 -6.90 14.12 -11.88
N VAL A 93 -6.98 12.78 -11.89
CA VAL A 93 -5.81 11.90 -12.05
C VAL A 93 -5.23 12.03 -13.46
N LYS A 94 -3.96 12.42 -13.58
CA LYS A 94 -3.26 12.64 -14.86
C LYS A 94 -2.19 11.60 -15.19
N GLY A 95 -1.77 10.81 -14.22
CA GLY A 95 -0.77 9.79 -14.44
C GLY A 95 -0.54 8.92 -13.22
N THR A 96 -0.03 7.72 -13.49
CA THR A 96 0.33 6.75 -12.46
C THR A 96 1.61 6.05 -12.87
N PHE A 97 2.55 5.97 -11.94
CA PHE A 97 3.69 5.07 -12.01
C PHE A 97 3.54 4.01 -10.93
N ALA A 98 3.39 2.75 -11.34
CA ALA A 98 3.34 1.58 -10.47
C ALA A 98 4.52 0.67 -10.79
N GLY A 99 5.60 0.79 -10.01
CA GLY A 99 6.82 -0.01 -10.19
C GLY A 99 6.76 -1.30 -9.39
N ALA A 100 7.01 -2.45 -10.03
CA ALA A 100 7.00 -3.77 -9.40
C ALA A 100 5.83 -4.03 -8.41
N PRO A 101 4.57 -3.70 -8.77
CA PRO A 101 3.44 -3.92 -7.88
C PRO A 101 3.27 -5.42 -7.59
N PRO A 102 2.94 -5.82 -6.34
CA PRO A 102 2.58 -7.20 -6.03
C PRO A 102 1.16 -7.50 -6.55
N SER A 103 1.01 -7.62 -7.87
CA SER A 103 -0.29 -7.72 -8.55
C SER A 103 -0.91 -9.12 -8.54
N ASP A 104 -0.09 -10.16 -8.35
CA ASP A 104 -0.54 -11.55 -8.17
C ASP A 104 0.14 -12.12 -6.93
N LEU A 105 -0.62 -12.23 -5.82
CA LEU A 105 -0.06 -12.65 -4.55
C LEU A 105 0.40 -14.12 -4.56
N LEU A 106 -0.18 -14.99 -5.40
CA LEU A 106 0.26 -16.38 -5.50
C LEU A 106 1.61 -16.47 -6.22
N GLU A 107 1.79 -15.73 -7.30
CA GLU A 107 3.07 -15.66 -7.99
C GLU A 107 4.12 -14.93 -7.14
N VAL A 108 3.74 -13.87 -6.42
CA VAL A 108 4.64 -13.18 -5.48
C VAL A 108 5.13 -14.13 -4.38
N VAL A 109 4.24 -14.90 -3.74
CA VAL A 109 4.63 -15.87 -2.71
C VAL A 109 5.63 -16.90 -3.24
N LYS A 110 5.40 -17.43 -4.45
CA LYS A 110 6.36 -18.35 -5.10
C LYS A 110 7.70 -17.67 -5.37
N ALA A 111 7.70 -16.41 -5.78
CA ALA A 111 8.91 -15.66 -6.10
C ALA A 111 9.75 -15.30 -4.86
N VAL A 112 9.10 -15.03 -3.71
CA VAL A 112 9.80 -14.69 -2.46
C VAL A 112 10.20 -15.89 -1.63
N ASP A 113 9.68 -17.08 -1.94
CA ASP A 113 10.05 -18.32 -1.25
C ASP A 113 11.56 -18.55 -1.35
N ASN A 114 12.19 -18.92 -0.23
CA ASN A 114 13.64 -19.05 -0.05
C ASN A 114 14.49 -17.80 -0.41
N HIS A 115 13.89 -16.61 -0.49
CA HIS A 115 14.62 -15.35 -0.70
C HIS A 115 14.69 -14.51 0.58
N MET A 116 15.62 -13.55 0.60
CA MET A 116 15.88 -12.64 1.73
C MET A 116 14.65 -11.83 2.18
N ILE A 117 13.64 -11.71 1.32
CA ILE A 117 12.40 -10.95 1.57
C ILE A 117 11.20 -11.84 1.92
N ALA A 118 11.39 -13.14 2.16
CA ALA A 118 10.29 -14.08 2.45
C ALA A 118 9.33 -13.62 3.57
N GLY A 119 9.81 -12.78 4.51
CA GLY A 119 8.99 -12.20 5.58
C GLY A 119 7.76 -11.41 5.11
N VAL A 120 7.76 -10.90 3.88
CA VAL A 120 6.59 -10.19 3.31
C VAL A 120 5.35 -11.08 3.19
N ALA A 121 5.52 -12.40 3.05
CA ALA A 121 4.41 -13.35 3.10
C ALA A 121 3.73 -13.37 4.48
N GLY A 122 4.52 -13.27 5.55
CA GLY A 122 4.00 -13.16 6.91
C GLY A 122 3.20 -11.86 7.13
N TYR A 123 3.67 -10.73 6.57
CA TYR A 123 2.93 -9.48 6.62
C TYR A 123 1.60 -9.56 5.86
N ALA A 124 1.58 -10.19 4.69
CA ALA A 124 0.35 -10.41 3.93
C ALA A 124 -0.66 -11.28 4.70
N VAL A 125 -0.20 -12.39 5.28
CA VAL A 125 -1.05 -13.27 6.11
C VAL A 125 -1.59 -12.54 7.34
N ASN A 126 -0.76 -11.77 8.03
CA ASN A 126 -1.17 -10.99 9.20
C ASN A 126 -2.23 -9.93 8.84
N GLY A 127 -2.01 -9.18 7.75
CA GLY A 127 -2.99 -8.23 7.23
C GLY A 127 -4.32 -8.90 6.87
N ALA A 128 -4.26 -10.05 6.20
CA ALA A 128 -5.44 -10.83 5.84
C ALA A 128 -6.20 -11.34 7.08
N LEU A 129 -5.53 -11.90 8.09
CA LEU A 129 -6.15 -12.40 9.31
C LEU A 129 -6.79 -11.31 10.16
N THR A 130 -6.22 -10.10 10.14
CA THR A 130 -6.84 -8.94 10.78
C THR A 130 -8.16 -8.59 10.11
N ARG A 131 -8.19 -8.61 8.77
CA ARG A 131 -9.37 -8.18 8.01
C ARG A 131 -10.44 -9.26 7.88
N TYR A 132 -10.02 -10.52 7.89
CA TYR A 132 -10.83 -11.72 7.68
C TYR A 132 -10.50 -12.75 8.78
N PRO A 133 -10.91 -12.51 10.04
CA PRO A 133 -10.62 -13.40 11.17
C PRO A 133 -11.18 -14.81 10.99
N GLU A 134 -12.21 -14.98 10.14
CA GLU A 134 -12.75 -16.27 9.73
C GLU A 134 -11.73 -17.20 9.05
N LEU A 135 -10.60 -16.66 8.57
CA LEU A 135 -9.49 -17.43 8.02
C LEU A 135 -8.61 -18.07 9.11
N GLY A 136 -8.74 -17.68 10.39
CA GLY A 136 -7.95 -18.19 11.50
C GLY A 136 -7.92 -19.72 11.58
N PRO A 137 -9.07 -20.42 11.60
CA PRO A 137 -9.11 -21.88 11.61
C PRO A 137 -8.51 -22.55 10.36
N LEU A 138 -8.43 -21.84 9.24
CA LEU A 138 -7.71 -22.33 8.05
C LEU A 138 -6.20 -22.24 8.28
N MET A 139 -5.72 -21.11 8.80
CA MET A 139 -4.30 -20.91 9.09
C MET A 139 -3.78 -21.87 10.17
N ASP A 140 -4.57 -22.14 11.20
CA ASP A 140 -4.21 -23.10 12.26
C ASP A 140 -3.98 -24.53 11.75
N ARG A 141 -4.59 -24.89 10.61
CA ARG A 141 -4.41 -26.20 9.97
C ARG A 141 -3.11 -26.30 9.17
N TYR A 142 -2.60 -25.18 8.66
CA TYR A 142 -1.44 -25.17 7.77
C TYR A 142 -0.16 -24.63 8.42
N LEU A 143 -0.27 -23.83 9.49
CA LEU A 143 0.87 -23.33 10.24
C LEU A 143 1.25 -24.30 11.36
N ASN A 144 2.55 -24.61 11.45
CA ASN A 144 3.15 -25.23 12.62
C ASN A 144 3.38 -24.20 13.74
N ASP A 145 3.90 -24.63 14.89
CA ASP A 145 4.11 -23.75 16.03
C ASP A 145 5.08 -22.58 15.73
N GLU A 146 6.09 -22.82 14.88
CA GLU A 146 7.03 -21.78 14.44
C GLU A 146 6.35 -20.73 13.55
N GLY A 147 5.44 -21.15 12.66
CA GLY A 147 4.67 -20.27 11.78
C GLY A 147 3.58 -19.47 12.46
N LYS A 148 3.18 -19.85 13.68
CA LYS A 148 2.18 -19.12 14.50
C LYS A 148 2.79 -17.94 15.27
N TRP A 149 4.11 -17.87 15.37
CA TRP A 149 4.82 -16.73 15.96
C TRP A 149 4.68 -15.47 15.08
N PRO A 150 4.35 -14.27 15.62
CA PRO A 150 4.42 -13.84 17.01
C PRO A 150 3.06 -13.60 17.70
N TYR A 151 2.03 -14.39 17.44
CA TYR A 151 0.76 -14.23 18.17
C TYR A 151 0.78 -14.99 19.51
N PRO A 152 0.69 -14.31 20.66
CA PRO A 152 0.21 -14.98 21.86
C PRO A 152 -1.26 -15.36 21.64
N ARG A 153 -1.62 -16.56 22.12
CA ARG A 153 -3.00 -17.04 22.19
C ARG A 153 -3.86 -16.16 23.09
#